data_AF-A0A7C0Y0N8-F1
#
_entry.id   AF-A0A7C0Y0N8-F1
#
_cell.length_a   1.000
_cell.length_b   1.000
_cell.length_c   1.000
_cell.angle_alpha   90.00
_cell.angle_beta   90.00
_cell.angle_gamma   90.00
#
_symmetry.space_group_name_H-M   'P 1'
#
loop_
_entity.id
_entity.type
_entity.pdbx_description
1 polymer ?
#
loop_
_entity_poly.entity_id
_entity_poly.type
_entity_poly.pdbx_seq_one_letter_code
_entity_poly.pdbx_strand_id
1 'polypeptide(L)'
;MGVKRTKLGHNYYYILTIDELKNGKFRGKNVVIEGIIDDKPKIEFLPMELPSYRTTFHISGLKIEFSGTPNIGKGESVKVYGRFVGDGIIAKAIETEKVLYVTEE
;
A
#
# COMPACT_ATOMS: atom_id res chain seq x y z
N MET A 1 -4.93 25.10 -4.47
CA MET A 1 -5.30 24.36 -3.25
C MET A 1 -4.19 23.36 -2.97
N GLY A 2 -3.60 23.35 -1.77
CA GLY A 2 -2.46 22.47 -1.47
C GLY A 2 -2.87 21.00 -1.42
N VAL A 3 -1.96 20.09 -1.82
CA VAL A 3 -2.21 18.65 -1.72
C VAL A 3 -2.35 18.28 -0.24
N LYS A 4 -3.48 17.65 0.12
CA LYS A 4 -3.79 17.25 1.50
C LYS A 4 -2.80 16.17 1.95
N ARG A 5 -2.36 16.25 3.21
CA ARG A 5 -1.48 15.25 3.82
C ARG A 5 -2.12 14.66 5.07
N THR A 6 -1.80 13.42 5.38
CA THR A 6 -2.11 12.77 6.65
C THR A 6 -0.83 12.26 7.32
N LYS A 7 -0.88 12.03 8.62
CA LYS A 7 0.25 11.50 9.40
C LYS A 7 -0.06 10.08 9.85
N LEU A 8 0.91 9.18 9.69
CA LEU A 8 0.88 7.83 10.25
C LEU A 8 2.28 7.50 10.77
N GLY A 9 2.39 7.15 12.06
CA GLY A 9 3.69 7.03 12.72
C GLY A 9 4.50 8.34 12.66
N HIS A 10 5.77 8.24 12.28
CA HIS A 10 6.65 9.40 12.12
C HIS A 10 6.58 10.03 10.72
N ASN A 11 5.74 9.49 9.83
CA ASN A 11 5.72 9.83 8.41
C ASN A 11 4.49 10.64 8.01
N TYR A 12 4.67 11.55 7.05
CA TYR A 12 3.57 12.25 6.37
C TYR A 12 3.34 11.64 4.98
N TYR A 13 2.08 11.46 4.63
CA TYR A 13 1.63 10.87 3.37
C TYR A 13 0.75 11.85 2.61
N TYR A 14 0.99 12.01 1.31
CA TYR A 14 0.09 12.75 0.43
C TYR A 14 -1.16 11.91 0.19
N ILE A 15 -2.34 12.48 0.46
CA ILE A 15 -3.62 11.84 0.14
C ILE A 15 -3.88 12.07 -1.33
N LEU A 16 -3.90 10.98 -2.11
CA LEU A 16 -4.00 11.03 -3.56
C LEU A 16 -5.07 10.06 -4.05
N THR A 17 -5.69 10.42 -5.16
CA THR A 17 -6.44 9.50 -6.01
C THR A 17 -5.48 8.68 -6.88
N ILE A 18 -5.95 7.55 -7.40
CA ILE A 18 -5.16 6.70 -8.29
C ILE A 18 -4.79 7.43 -9.58
N ASP A 19 -5.68 8.28 -10.11
CA ASP A 19 -5.40 9.06 -11.31
C ASP A 19 -4.32 10.14 -11.08
N GLU A 20 -4.24 10.68 -9.87
CA GLU A 20 -3.14 11.58 -9.49
C GLU A 20 -1.79 10.86 -9.39
N LEU A 21 -1.74 9.55 -9.13
CA LEU A 21 -0.49 8.79 -9.16
C LEU A 21 0.00 8.51 -10.58
N LYS A 22 -0.92 8.25 -11.52
CA LYS A 22 -0.59 7.95 -12.93
C LYS A 22 0.14 9.09 -13.65
N ASN A 23 0.02 10.33 -13.16
CA ASN A 23 0.74 11.47 -13.73
C ASN A 23 2.26 11.48 -13.43
N GLY A 24 2.76 10.52 -12.61
CA GLY A 24 4.19 10.31 -12.35
C GLY A 24 4.86 11.31 -11.41
N LYS A 25 4.18 12.38 -10.97
CA LYS A 25 4.78 13.46 -10.16
C LYS A 25 5.13 13.05 -8.72
N PHE A 26 4.57 11.95 -8.24
CA PHE A 26 4.71 11.50 -6.85
C PHE A 26 5.71 10.35 -6.67
N ARG A 27 6.47 10.00 -7.72
CA ARG A 27 7.46 8.92 -7.63
C ARG A 27 8.46 9.21 -6.51
N GLY A 28 8.70 8.20 -5.67
CA GLY A 28 9.56 8.27 -4.51
C GLY A 28 8.96 8.97 -3.28
N LYS A 29 7.72 9.48 -3.34
CA LYS A 29 7.03 10.12 -2.21
C LYS A 29 6.22 9.10 -1.41
N ASN A 30 5.98 9.44 -0.13
CA ASN A 30 5.04 8.75 0.73
C ASN A 30 3.62 9.19 0.36
N VAL A 31 2.78 8.23 -0.01
CA VAL A 31 1.41 8.46 -0.46
C VAL A 31 0.45 7.58 0.30
N VAL A 32 -0.79 8.04 0.39
CA VAL A 32 -1.90 7.20 0.79
C VAL A 32 -2.97 7.24 -0.29
N ILE A 33 -3.43 6.06 -0.66
CA ILE A 33 -4.56 5.87 -1.58
C ILE A 33 -5.62 5.01 -0.93
N GLU A 34 -6.85 5.15 -1.39
CA GLU A 34 -7.97 4.28 -1.04
C GLU A 34 -8.49 3.62 -2.31
N GLY A 35 -8.86 2.34 -2.22
CA GLY A 35 -9.41 1.62 -3.36
C GLY A 35 -9.78 0.18 -3.04
N ILE A 36 -10.30 -0.49 -4.06
CA ILE A 36 -10.77 -1.87 -3.99
C ILE A 36 -9.69 -2.82 -4.50
N ILE A 37 -9.48 -3.94 -3.83
CA ILE A 37 -8.55 -4.99 -4.27
C ILE A 37 -9.12 -5.70 -5.51
N ASP A 38 -8.39 -5.64 -6.63
CA ASP A 38 -8.84 -6.14 -7.94
C ASP A 38 -8.75 -7.68 -8.06
N ASP A 39 -7.70 -8.25 -7.49
CA ASP A 39 -7.27 -9.63 -7.67
C ASP A 39 -7.12 -10.38 -6.35
N LYS A 40 -6.89 -11.70 -6.43
CA LYS A 40 -6.65 -12.50 -5.24
C LYS A 40 -5.26 -12.13 -4.69
N PRO A 41 -5.14 -11.66 -3.43
CA PRO A 41 -3.83 -11.40 -2.84
C PRO A 41 -2.97 -12.66 -2.83
N LYS A 42 -1.71 -12.52 -3.22
CA LYS A 42 -0.70 -13.58 -3.18
C LYS A 42 0.21 -13.35 -1.98
N ILE A 43 0.31 -14.33 -1.11
CA ILE A 43 1.23 -14.33 0.02
C ILE A 43 2.34 -15.35 -0.28
N GLU A 44 3.59 -14.88 -0.27
CA GLU A 44 4.78 -15.69 -0.53
C GLU A 44 5.63 -15.76 0.74
N PHE A 45 6.03 -16.97 1.13
CA PHE A 45 7.08 -17.17 2.13
C PHE A 45 8.45 -17.05 1.47
N LEU A 46 9.33 -16.24 2.06
CA LEU A 46 10.68 -16.00 1.59
C LEU A 46 11.67 -16.73 2.53
N PRO A 47 12.22 -17.89 2.12
CA PRO A 47 13.16 -18.64 2.93
C PRO A 47 14.54 -17.96 2.90
N MET A 48 14.78 -17.07 3.85
CA MET A 48 16.06 -16.38 4.08
C MET A 48 16.57 -16.69 5.49
N GLU A 49 17.77 -16.20 5.84
CA GLU A 49 18.30 -16.30 7.21
C GLU A 49 17.32 -15.75 8.26
N LEU A 50 16.63 -14.66 7.91
CA LEU A 50 15.45 -14.17 8.60
C LEU A 50 14.23 -14.42 7.72
N PRO A 51 13.46 -15.51 7.97
CA PRO A 51 12.28 -15.81 7.19
C PRO A 51 11.26 -14.68 7.23
N SER A 52 10.63 -14.39 6.09
CA SER A 52 9.64 -13.32 5.99
C SER A 52 8.51 -13.69 5.04
N TYR A 53 7.44 -12.89 5.07
CA TYR A 53 6.32 -13.00 4.16
C TYR A 53 6.19 -11.75 3.32
N ARG A 54 5.88 -11.91 2.04
CA ARG A 54 5.53 -10.82 1.15
C ARG A 54 4.13 -11.04 0.61
N THR A 55 3.29 -10.03 0.74
CA THR A 55 1.95 -9.99 0.16
C THR A 55 1.94 -9.05 -1.04
N THR A 56 1.35 -9.50 -2.16
CA THR A 56 1.17 -8.69 -3.37
C THR A 56 -0.26 -8.76 -3.86
N PHE A 57 -0.82 -7.64 -4.28
CA PHE A 57 -2.16 -7.52 -4.89
C PHE A 57 -2.25 -6.23 -5.71
N HIS A 58 -3.37 -5.99 -6.38
CA HIS A 58 -3.59 -4.80 -7.22
C HIS A 58 -4.78 -3.97 -6.77
N ILE A 59 -4.67 -2.65 -6.93
CA ILE A 59 -5.77 -1.69 -6.81
C ILE A 59 -5.80 -0.82 -8.08
N SER A 60 -6.87 -0.93 -8.87
CA SER A 60 -6.99 -0.29 -10.18
C SER A 60 -5.74 -0.46 -11.07
N GLY A 61 -5.17 -1.66 -11.08
CA GLY A 61 -3.97 -2.00 -11.84
C GLY A 61 -2.64 -1.55 -11.23
N LEU A 62 -2.64 -0.86 -10.08
CA LEU A 62 -1.43 -0.49 -9.34
C LEU A 62 -0.98 -1.65 -8.45
N LYS A 63 0.27 -2.09 -8.59
CA LYS A 63 0.81 -3.17 -7.75
C LYS A 63 1.07 -2.68 -6.33
N ILE A 64 0.54 -3.38 -5.34
CA ILE A 64 0.82 -3.15 -3.92
C ILE A 64 1.71 -4.28 -3.42
N GLU A 65 2.80 -3.92 -2.74
CA GLU A 65 3.68 -4.88 -2.05
C GLU A 65 3.73 -4.56 -0.57
N PHE A 66 3.52 -5.57 0.29
CA PHE A 66 3.50 -5.41 1.74
C PHE A 66 4.27 -6.54 2.42
N SER A 67 5.06 -6.23 3.44
CA SER A 67 5.78 -7.23 4.23
C SER A 67 4.88 -7.77 5.35
N GLY A 68 4.45 -9.02 5.24
CA GLY A 68 3.58 -9.66 6.23
C GLY A 68 2.44 -10.45 5.59
N THR A 69 1.50 -10.88 6.43
CA THR A 69 0.36 -11.74 6.06
C THR A 69 -0.97 -11.10 6.45
N PRO A 70 -1.37 -9.99 5.81
CA PRO A 70 -2.66 -9.35 6.08
C PRO A 70 -3.79 -10.29 5.65
N ASN A 71 -4.85 -10.33 6.46
CA ASN A 71 -6.07 -11.07 6.12
C ASN A 71 -6.98 -10.16 5.28
N ILE A 72 -6.69 -10.09 3.98
CA ILE A 72 -7.37 -9.25 3.00
C ILE A 72 -7.82 -10.08 1.80
N GLY A 73 -8.88 -9.64 1.13
CA GLY A 73 -9.47 -10.35 -0.01
C GLY A 73 -9.80 -9.47 -1.22
N LYS A 74 -9.98 -10.12 -2.38
CA LYS A 74 -10.51 -9.46 -3.57
C LYS A 74 -11.88 -8.81 -3.26
N GLY A 75 -12.09 -7.59 -3.72
CA GLY A 75 -13.33 -6.83 -3.52
C GLY A 75 -13.37 -6.06 -2.20
N GLU A 76 -12.36 -6.19 -1.34
CA GLU A 76 -12.27 -5.43 -0.09
C GLU A 76 -11.80 -4.01 -0.35
N SER A 77 -12.40 -3.04 0.34
CA SER A 77 -11.94 -1.65 0.34
C SER A 77 -10.82 -1.48 1.35
N VAL A 78 -9.69 -0.95 0.90
CA VAL A 78 -8.50 -0.74 1.72
C VAL A 78 -7.90 0.63 1.48
N LYS A 79 -7.24 1.15 2.50
CA LYS A 79 -6.38 2.34 2.40
C LYS A 79 -4.93 1.93 2.58
N VAL A 80 -4.10 2.24 1.60
CA VAL A 80 -2.70 1.81 1.54
C VAL A 80 -1.79 3.01 1.74
N TYR A 81 -0.95 2.94 2.76
CA TYR A 81 0.08 3.93 3.06
C TYR A 81 1.42 3.35 2.64
N GLY A 82 2.19 4.07 1.83
CA GLY A 82 3.49 3.56 1.40
C GLY A 82 4.25 4.50 0.49
N ARG A 83 5.36 4.00 -0.04
CA ARG A 83 6.19 4.74 -0.99
C ARG A 83 5.80 4.38 -2.41
N PHE A 84 5.38 5.37 -3.19
CA PHE A 84 5.04 5.17 -4.61
C PHE A 84 6.32 5.05 -5.44
N VAL A 85 6.47 3.98 -6.21
CA VAL A 85 7.68 3.69 -7.00
C VAL A 85 7.50 3.89 -8.52
N GLY A 86 6.29 4.25 -8.95
CA GLY A 86 5.94 4.61 -10.33
C GLY A 86 4.86 3.70 -10.91
N ASP A 87 5.01 2.40 -10.74
CA ASP A 87 4.10 1.34 -11.18
C ASP A 87 3.45 0.59 -10.00
N GLY A 88 3.81 0.96 -8.77
CA GLY A 88 3.32 0.35 -7.55
C GLY A 88 3.56 1.16 -6.29
N ILE A 89 3.11 0.62 -5.16
CA ILE A 89 3.36 1.14 -3.82
C ILE A 89 4.01 0.05 -2.98
N ILE A 90 5.16 0.38 -2.39
CA ILE A 90 5.74 -0.40 -1.30
C ILE A 90 5.04 0.06 -0.02
N ALA A 91 4.08 -0.74 0.43
CA ALA A 91 3.21 -0.43 1.54
C ALA A 91 3.94 -0.58 2.89
N LYS A 92 3.79 0.45 3.72
CA LYS A 92 4.17 0.47 5.15
C LYS A 92 2.98 0.20 6.06
N ALA A 93 1.77 0.50 5.58
CA ALA A 93 0.55 0.11 6.27
C ALA A 93 -0.59 -0.17 5.28
N ILE A 94 -1.48 -1.09 5.68
CA ILE A 94 -2.75 -1.38 5.02
C ILE A 94 -3.84 -1.25 6.07
N GLU A 95 -4.73 -0.29 5.88
CA GLU A 95 -5.90 -0.07 6.73
C GLU A 95 -7.12 -0.69 6.04
N THR A 96 -7.77 -1.61 6.73
CA THR A 96 -9.07 -2.20 6.34
C THR A 96 -10.16 -1.65 7.25
N GLU A 97 -11.41 -2.06 7.06
CA GLU A 97 -12.49 -1.75 8.00
C GLU A 97 -12.21 -2.31 9.42
N LYS A 98 -11.51 -3.45 9.52
CA LYS A 98 -11.39 -4.22 10.78
C LYS A 98 -10.03 -4.14 11.45
N VAL A 99 -8.98 -4.02 10.65
CA VAL A 99 -7.59 -4.15 11.10
C VAL A 99 -6.70 -3.16 10.36
N LEU A 100 -5.81 -2.53 11.11
CA LEU A 100 -4.68 -1.77 10.57
C LEU A 100 -3.42 -2.64 10.65
N TYR A 101 -2.92 -3.06 9.49
CA TYR A 101 -1.66 -3.77 9.36
C TYR A 101 -0.53 -2.76 9.19
N VAL A 102 0.51 -2.86 10.00
CA VAL A 102 1.70 -1.99 9.93
C VAL A 102 2.97 -2.84 9.91
N THR A 103 3.94 -2.44 9.11
CA THR A 103 5.32 -2.97 9.20
C THR A 103 6.14 -2.04 10.08
N GLU A 104 6.97 -2.57 10.98
CA GLU A 104 7.91 -1.75 11.75
C GLU A 104 8.84 -0.95 10.81
N GLU A 105 9.26 0.24 11.27
CA GLU A 105 9.93 1.27 10.44
C GLU A 105 11.30 0.84 9.91
#